data_AF-A0A8J2JQI0-F1
#
_entry.id   AF-A0A8J2JQI0-F1
#
_cell.length_a   1.000
_cell.length_b   1.000
_cell.length_c   1.000
_cell.angle_alpha   90.00
_cell.angle_beta   90.00
_cell.angle_gamma   90.00
#
_symmetry.space_group_name_H-M   'P 1'
#
loop_
_entity.id
_entity.type
_entity.pdbx_description
1 polymer ?
#
loop_
_entity_poly.entity_id
_entity_poly.type
_entity_poly.pdbx_seq_one_letter_code
_entity_poly.pdbx_strand_id
1 'polypeptide(L)'
;MDLCSTFYLINTYCPPKALCTGYRAYFNETRKCYQINSKGPCGELMVVTTNSPDTEVGKCVCQTFACVGRPTVHWIQENRCYFIFEQGPCPSGYWLVPNDANETTCEKIPCPEQYNDRRPPGSGQQFLFSHEGKCYISGIPGAGPCPPTEAAIFFGMKHTCTESSFGCGSGASIGSGSNDCEDGSEPDTFGGCEPATNI
;
A
#
# COMPACT_ATOMS: atom_id res chain seq x y z
N MET A 1 -27.80 2.65 11.09
CA MET A 1 -28.92 3.13 10.25
C MET A 1 -28.40 4.30 9.46
N ASP A 2 -27.91 3.97 8.27
CA ASP A 2 -27.50 4.90 7.23
C ASP A 2 -28.69 5.77 6.83
N LEU A 3 -28.68 7.02 7.27
CA LEU A 3 -29.68 8.00 6.84
C LEU A 3 -29.09 8.85 5.74
N CYS A 4 -28.93 8.22 4.57
CA CYS A 4 -28.84 8.94 3.30
C CYS A 4 -29.96 8.45 2.39
N SER A 5 -31.19 8.43 2.91
CA SER A 5 -32.39 8.18 2.13
C SER A 5 -33.52 9.06 2.68
N THR A 6 -34.27 9.66 1.75
CA THR A 6 -35.45 10.51 1.92
C THR A 6 -35.23 12.02 2.07
N PHE A 7 -35.42 12.64 0.91
CA PHE A 7 -35.87 13.98 0.58
C PHE A 7 -36.55 14.82 1.68
N TYR A 8 -36.24 16.13 1.61
CA TYR A 8 -36.99 17.31 2.07
C TYR A 8 -36.85 17.74 3.55
N LEU A 9 -35.91 18.67 3.78
CA LEU A 9 -36.15 20.10 4.11
C LEU A 9 -35.23 20.65 5.23
N ILE A 10 -34.53 21.75 4.88
CA ILE A 10 -33.95 22.81 5.74
C ILE A 10 -32.99 22.40 6.89
N ASN A 11 -31.73 22.06 6.54
CA ASN A 11 -30.49 22.72 7.02
C ASN A 11 -29.25 21.92 6.55
N THR A 12 -28.63 22.45 5.49
CA THR A 12 -27.24 22.27 5.01
C THR A 12 -26.35 21.18 5.64
N TYR A 13 -26.47 19.90 5.23
CA TYR A 13 -25.39 18.90 5.45
C TYR A 13 -25.22 17.82 4.36
N CYS A 14 -25.83 17.97 3.19
CA CYS A 14 -25.43 17.18 2.03
C CYS A 14 -25.28 18.13 0.84
N PRO A 15 -24.04 18.48 0.43
CA PRO A 15 -23.88 19.08 -0.89
C PRO A 15 -24.47 18.10 -1.93
N PRO A 16 -25.15 18.61 -2.96
CA PRO A 16 -25.73 17.77 -4.00
C PRO A 16 -24.62 16.95 -4.67
N LYS A 17 -25.04 15.82 -5.23
CA LYS A 17 -24.29 14.72 -5.88
C LYS A 17 -23.39 15.14 -7.08
N ALA A 18 -22.63 16.22 -6.94
CA ALA A 18 -21.74 16.80 -7.94
C ALA A 18 -20.68 17.63 -7.21
N LEU A 19 -19.38 17.35 -7.33
CA LEU A 19 -18.34 18.39 -7.12
C LEU A 19 -16.91 18.01 -7.55
N CYS A 20 -16.52 16.74 -7.61
CA CYS A 20 -15.13 16.39 -7.95
C CYS A 20 -15.00 15.94 -9.41
N THR A 21 -14.35 16.73 -10.25
CA THR A 21 -14.08 16.33 -11.65
C THR A 21 -12.81 15.49 -11.79
N GLY A 22 -12.90 14.45 -12.62
CA GLY A 22 -11.79 13.54 -12.93
C GLY A 22 -11.51 12.51 -11.83
N TYR A 23 -10.27 12.03 -11.75
CA TYR A 23 -9.84 10.99 -10.80
C TYR A 23 -9.58 11.58 -9.39
N ARG A 24 -10.65 12.10 -8.76
CA ARG A 24 -10.61 12.79 -7.46
C ARG A 24 -11.73 12.31 -6.52
N ALA A 25 -11.49 12.46 -5.23
CA ALA A 25 -12.42 12.09 -4.17
C ALA A 25 -12.64 13.26 -3.18
N TYR A 26 -13.89 13.45 -2.75
CA TYR A 26 -14.32 14.47 -1.80
C TYR A 26 -14.14 14.02 -0.35
N PHE A 27 -13.52 14.84 0.49
CA PHE A 27 -13.40 14.60 1.93
C PHE A 27 -14.30 15.55 2.70
N ASN A 28 -15.19 15.01 3.54
CA ASN A 28 -16.13 15.78 4.34
C ASN A 28 -15.44 16.67 5.37
N GLU A 29 -14.34 16.18 5.96
CA GLU A 29 -13.60 16.85 7.04
C GLU A 29 -12.97 18.15 6.54
N THR A 30 -12.43 18.14 5.33
CA THR A 30 -11.73 19.30 4.74
C THR A 30 -12.61 20.08 3.75
N ARG A 31 -13.75 19.51 3.36
CA ARG A 31 -14.67 20.03 2.34
C ARG A 31 -13.99 20.29 0.98
N LYS A 32 -13.05 19.42 0.59
CA LYS A 32 -12.23 19.55 -0.63
C LYS A 32 -12.12 18.23 -1.41
N CYS A 33 -11.84 18.33 -2.71
CA CYS A 33 -11.52 17.19 -3.57
C CYS A 33 -10.00 16.97 -3.64
N TYR A 34 -9.57 15.70 -3.58
CA TYR A 34 -8.16 15.30 -3.69
C TYR A 34 -7.99 14.22 -4.74
N GLN A 35 -6.84 14.22 -5.41
CA GLN A 35 -6.53 13.19 -6.41
C GLN A 35 -6.42 11.81 -5.76
N ILE A 36 -7.05 10.81 -6.35
CA ILE A 36 -6.90 9.42 -5.92
C ILE A 36 -5.44 8.98 -6.12
N ASN A 37 -4.91 8.15 -5.22
CA ASN A 37 -3.50 7.78 -5.09
C ASN A 37 -2.56 8.93 -4.73
N SER A 38 -3.07 10.11 -4.40
CA SER A 38 -2.27 11.19 -3.82
C SER A 38 -2.28 11.13 -2.29
N LYS A 39 -1.33 11.83 -1.67
CA LYS A 39 -1.30 12.04 -0.21
C LYS A 39 -2.59 12.68 0.32
N GLY A 40 -3.13 13.66 -0.39
CA GLY A 40 -4.33 14.40 0.01
C GLY A 40 -4.31 14.83 1.49
N PRO A 41 -5.43 14.69 2.22
CA PRO A 41 -5.52 14.98 3.64
C PRO A 41 -5.09 13.79 4.53
N CYS A 42 -4.54 12.73 3.94
CA CYS A 42 -4.30 11.46 4.63
C CYS A 42 -3.02 11.47 5.50
N GLY A 43 -3.03 10.60 6.52
CA GLY A 43 -1.91 10.39 7.43
C GLY A 43 -0.66 9.83 6.76
N GLU A 44 0.45 9.76 7.49
CA GLU A 44 1.71 9.16 7.01
C GLU A 44 1.49 7.76 6.41
N LEU A 45 2.17 7.47 5.30
CA LEU A 45 2.03 6.21 4.55
C LEU A 45 0.59 5.90 4.09
N MET A 46 -0.28 6.90 3.98
CA MET A 46 -1.63 6.76 3.44
C MET A 46 -1.84 7.59 2.18
N VAL A 47 -2.73 7.10 1.34
CA VAL A 47 -3.18 7.74 0.10
C VAL A 47 -4.69 7.79 0.02
N VAL A 48 -5.20 8.70 -0.80
CA VAL A 48 -6.61 8.88 -1.08
C VAL A 48 -7.12 7.76 -1.98
N THR A 49 -8.27 7.18 -1.62
CA THR A 49 -9.04 6.24 -2.45
C THR A 49 -10.54 6.45 -2.27
N THR A 50 -11.39 5.68 -2.96
CA THR A 50 -12.85 5.70 -2.83
C THR A 50 -13.40 4.32 -2.43
N ASN A 51 -14.63 4.25 -1.91
CA ASN A 51 -15.30 2.98 -1.58
C ASN A 51 -15.91 2.28 -2.81
N SER A 52 -16.32 3.07 -3.79
CA SER A 52 -16.85 2.66 -5.08
C SER A 52 -16.67 3.85 -6.03
N PRO A 53 -16.50 3.63 -7.35
CA PRO A 53 -16.54 4.71 -8.35
C PRO A 53 -17.78 5.60 -8.20
N ASP A 54 -18.89 5.08 -7.66
CA ASP A 54 -20.19 5.76 -7.63
C ASP A 54 -20.38 6.76 -6.50
N THR A 55 -19.52 6.74 -5.48
CA THR A 55 -19.77 7.52 -4.25
C THR A 55 -19.00 8.83 -4.17
N GLU A 56 -17.95 9.05 -4.97
CA GLU A 56 -17.01 10.19 -4.90
C GLU A 56 -16.46 10.52 -3.47
N VAL A 57 -16.90 9.83 -2.41
CA VAL A 57 -16.45 10.04 -1.04
C VAL A 57 -15.09 9.39 -0.86
N GLY A 58 -14.13 10.24 -0.52
CA GLY A 58 -12.75 9.85 -0.28
C GLY A 58 -12.57 9.19 1.08
N LYS A 59 -11.68 8.21 1.11
CA LYS A 59 -11.13 7.64 2.34
C LYS A 59 -9.62 7.55 2.23
N CYS A 60 -8.96 7.42 3.38
CA CYS A 60 -7.53 7.16 3.46
C CYS A 60 -7.28 5.67 3.62
N VAL A 61 -6.35 5.13 2.83
CA VAL A 61 -5.88 3.75 2.95
C VAL A 61 -4.36 3.72 2.97
N CYS A 62 -3.77 2.66 3.53
CA CYS A 62 -2.33 2.50 3.49
C CYS A 62 -1.81 2.43 2.05
N GLN A 63 -0.65 3.01 1.83
CA GLN A 63 0.00 3.04 0.53
C GLN A 63 0.48 1.63 0.16
N THR A 64 -0.17 1.02 -0.83
CA THR A 64 0.13 -0.33 -1.32
C THR A 64 0.94 -0.35 -2.62
N PHE A 65 1.13 0.80 -3.29
CA PHE A 65 1.65 0.83 -4.67
C PHE A 65 3.17 1.05 -4.81
N ALA A 66 3.76 0.13 -5.60
CA ALA A 66 4.89 0.13 -6.55
C ALA A 66 6.23 0.85 -6.26
N CYS A 67 6.26 1.96 -5.52
CA CYS A 67 7.53 2.69 -5.28
C CYS A 67 8.03 2.60 -3.84
N VAL A 68 7.25 1.96 -2.99
CA VAL A 68 7.61 1.63 -1.63
C VAL A 68 7.84 0.13 -1.65
N GLY A 69 9.08 -0.29 -1.90
CA GLY A 69 9.46 -1.71 -1.95
C GLY A 69 9.14 -2.50 -0.67
N ARG A 70 8.69 -1.81 0.38
CA ARG A 70 8.32 -2.30 1.69
C ARG A 70 6.81 -2.15 1.92
N PRO A 71 6.08 -3.25 2.12
CA PRO A 71 4.65 -3.20 2.36
C PRO A 71 4.27 -2.41 3.61
N THR A 72 3.10 -1.81 3.57
CA THR A 72 2.51 -1.10 4.71
C THR A 72 1.24 -1.79 5.19
N VAL A 73 0.95 -1.60 6.48
CA VAL A 73 -0.16 -2.23 7.19
C VAL A 73 -0.88 -1.21 8.04
N HIS A 74 -2.20 -1.35 8.14
CA HIS A 74 -3.04 -0.44 8.92
C HIS A 74 -3.10 -0.90 10.37
N TRP A 75 -2.69 0.00 11.28
CA TRP A 75 -2.86 -0.18 12.71
C TRP A 75 -4.11 0.56 13.18
N ILE A 76 -5.19 -0.21 13.37
CA ILE A 76 -6.53 0.32 13.63
C ILE A 76 -6.58 1.17 14.90
N GLN A 77 -5.85 0.80 15.96
CA GLN A 77 -5.90 1.50 17.26
C GLN A 77 -5.45 2.96 17.17
N GLU A 78 -4.52 3.25 16.27
CA GLU A 78 -3.99 4.62 16.07
C GLU A 78 -4.51 5.25 14.77
N ASN A 79 -5.22 4.48 13.96
CA ASN A 79 -5.58 4.84 12.59
C ASN A 79 -4.38 5.35 11.77
N ARG A 80 -3.27 4.60 11.83
CA ARG A 80 -2.00 4.92 11.13
C ARG A 80 -1.52 3.72 10.32
N CYS A 81 -0.66 3.97 9.36
CA CYS A 81 0.00 2.93 8.59
C CYS A 81 1.47 2.83 8.98
N TYR A 82 1.96 1.61 9.06
CA TYR A 82 3.33 1.27 9.42
C TYR A 82 3.92 0.34 8.36
N PHE A 83 5.23 0.37 8.16
CA PHE A 83 5.92 -0.64 7.37
C PHE A 83 6.02 -1.97 8.12
N ILE A 84 5.92 -3.08 7.40
CA ILE A 84 6.21 -4.40 7.98
C ILE A 84 7.71 -4.58 8.24
N PHE A 85 8.09 -5.36 9.25
CA PHE A 85 9.46 -5.56 9.76
C PHE A 85 10.08 -4.30 10.40
N GLU A 86 9.28 -3.31 10.76
CA GLU A 86 9.72 -2.11 11.46
C GLU A 86 9.22 -2.13 12.89
N GLN A 87 9.76 -1.28 13.77
CA GLN A 87 9.26 -1.22 15.14
C GLN A 87 7.76 -0.86 15.17
N GLY A 88 7.36 0.19 14.46
CA GLY A 88 5.97 0.65 14.40
C GLY A 88 5.36 0.82 15.80
N PRO A 89 4.17 0.28 16.06
CA PRO A 89 3.52 0.33 17.37
C PRO A 89 4.06 -0.71 18.37
N CYS A 90 5.00 -1.56 17.96
CA CYS A 90 5.56 -2.60 18.82
C CYS A 90 6.56 -2.05 19.85
N PRO A 91 6.77 -2.75 20.98
CA PRO A 91 7.81 -2.40 21.95
C PRO A 91 9.21 -2.39 21.33
N SER A 92 10.15 -1.71 22.00
CA SER A 92 11.55 -1.74 21.59
C SER A 92 12.08 -3.17 21.51
N GLY A 93 12.80 -3.51 20.43
CA GLY A 93 13.31 -4.85 20.17
C GLY A 93 12.31 -5.80 19.47
N TYR A 94 11.15 -5.29 19.04
CA TYR A 94 10.14 -6.03 18.29
C TYR A 94 9.88 -5.38 16.93
N TRP A 95 9.46 -6.19 15.98
CA TRP A 95 8.97 -5.77 14.68
C TRP A 95 7.49 -6.06 14.54
N LEU A 96 6.80 -5.19 13.81
CA LEU A 96 5.47 -5.44 13.29
C LEU A 96 5.59 -6.37 12.08
N VAL A 97 5.13 -7.61 12.21
CA VAL A 97 5.22 -8.63 11.17
C VAL A 97 3.84 -9.12 10.73
N PRO A 98 3.67 -9.44 9.44
CA PRO A 98 2.44 -10.04 8.94
C PRO A 98 2.37 -11.52 9.34
N ASN A 99 1.20 -11.99 9.77
CA ASN A 99 0.91 -13.41 9.92
C ASN A 99 0.31 -14.00 8.63
N ASP A 100 0.09 -15.32 8.60
CA ASP A 100 -0.47 -16.02 7.43
C ASP A 100 -1.89 -15.58 7.06
N ALA A 101 -2.60 -14.93 7.98
CA ALA A 101 -3.93 -14.36 7.76
C ALA A 101 -3.89 -12.88 7.32
N ASN A 102 -2.71 -12.34 7.00
CA ASN A 102 -2.45 -10.91 6.72
C ASN A 102 -2.79 -9.96 7.88
N GLU A 103 -2.94 -10.48 9.09
CA GLU A 103 -3.00 -9.66 10.30
C GLU A 103 -1.57 -9.32 10.75
N THR A 104 -1.42 -8.33 11.62
CA THR A 104 -0.10 -7.91 12.08
C THR A 104 0.10 -8.20 13.56
N THR A 105 1.29 -8.70 13.90
CA THR A 105 1.66 -9.03 15.27
C THR A 105 3.05 -8.50 15.58
N CYS A 106 3.38 -8.37 16.87
CA CYS A 106 4.70 -7.96 17.30
C CYS A 106 5.56 -9.20 17.56
N GLU A 107 6.60 -9.39 16.76
CA GLU A 107 7.57 -10.45 16.93
C GLU A 107 8.93 -9.90 17.34
N LYS A 108 9.64 -10.62 18.21
CA LYS A 108 10.96 -10.23 18.67
C LYS A 108 11.90 -10.22 17.47
N ILE A 109 12.69 -9.16 17.31
CA ILE A 109 13.66 -9.04 16.22
C ILE A 109 14.63 -10.22 16.31
N PRO A 110 14.66 -11.15 15.33
CA PRO A 110 15.57 -12.29 15.36
C PRO A 110 16.99 -11.89 14.92
N CYS A 111 17.15 -10.67 14.40
CA CYS A 111 18.40 -10.19 13.84
C CYS A 111 19.35 -9.70 14.94
N PRO A 112 20.66 -10.03 14.87
CA PRO A 112 21.63 -9.54 15.84
C PRO A 112 21.72 -8.01 15.82
N GLU A 113 22.02 -7.39 16.96
CA GLU A 113 22.12 -5.92 17.11
C GLU A 113 23.06 -5.25 16.12
N GLN A 114 24.04 -5.99 15.57
CA GLN A 114 24.94 -5.50 14.51
C GLN A 114 24.22 -5.03 13.23
N TYR A 115 22.93 -5.37 13.08
CA TYR A 115 22.06 -4.89 12.01
C TYR A 115 21.22 -3.65 12.40
N ASN A 116 21.18 -3.24 13.68
CA ASN A 116 20.42 -2.07 14.15
C ASN A 116 20.98 -0.73 13.63
N ASP A 117 22.29 -0.66 13.35
CA ASP A 117 22.95 0.55 12.79
C ASP A 117 22.73 0.70 11.28
N ARG A 118 22.27 -0.37 10.61
CA ARG A 118 21.79 -0.29 9.23
C ARG A 118 20.29 -0.05 9.24
N ARG A 119 19.84 1.07 9.84
CA ARG A 119 18.56 1.64 9.41
C ARG A 119 18.66 1.79 7.90
N PRO A 120 17.90 1.01 7.11
CA PRO A 120 17.81 1.34 5.71
C PRO A 120 17.22 2.75 5.65
N PRO A 121 17.86 3.70 4.96
CA PRO A 121 17.35 5.06 4.88
C PRO A 121 15.89 5.01 4.42
N GLY A 122 15.04 5.82 5.06
CA GLY A 122 13.57 5.76 4.97
C GLY A 122 12.99 6.02 3.59
N SER A 123 13.19 5.10 2.66
CA SER A 123 12.60 5.11 1.32
C SER A 123 11.90 3.79 0.94
N GLY A 124 11.88 2.80 1.84
CA GLY A 124 11.13 1.56 1.64
C GLY A 124 11.68 0.64 0.55
N GLN A 125 12.84 0.90 -0.07
CA GLN A 125 13.32 0.07 -1.18
C GLN A 125 14.11 -1.18 -0.76
N GLN A 126 14.91 -1.06 0.31
CA GLN A 126 15.64 -2.18 0.91
C GLN A 126 15.37 -2.18 2.41
N PHE A 127 15.13 -3.34 3.00
CA PHE A 127 14.89 -3.48 4.43
C PHE A 127 15.26 -4.87 4.92
N LEU A 128 15.51 -4.96 6.22
CA LEU A 128 15.71 -6.23 6.88
C LEU A 128 14.36 -6.91 7.08
N PHE A 129 14.31 -8.21 6.80
CA PHE A 129 13.15 -9.04 7.07
C PHE A 129 13.61 -10.40 7.61
N SER A 130 12.70 -11.09 8.28
CA SER A 130 12.95 -12.46 8.71
C SER A 130 12.23 -13.46 7.83
N HIS A 131 12.91 -14.57 7.55
CA HIS A 131 12.33 -15.75 6.93
C HIS A 131 12.92 -16.99 7.62
N GLU A 132 12.06 -17.89 8.10
CA GLU A 132 12.47 -19.11 8.82
C GLU A 132 13.45 -18.85 9.99
N GLY A 133 13.24 -17.77 10.74
CA GLY A 133 14.08 -17.40 11.88
C GLY A 133 15.47 -16.87 11.53
N LYS A 134 15.78 -16.68 10.24
CA LYS A 134 17.00 -16.04 9.74
C LYS A 134 16.69 -14.63 9.23
N CYS A 135 17.72 -13.82 9.09
CA CYS A 135 17.61 -12.43 8.67
C CYS A 135 18.24 -12.19 7.32
N TYR A 136 17.54 -11.41 6.51
CA TYR A 136 17.85 -11.15 5.11
C TYR A 136 17.64 -9.67 4.78
N ILE A 137 18.23 -9.21 3.67
CA ILE A 137 18.04 -7.86 3.14
C ILE A 137 17.29 -7.95 1.82
N SER A 138 16.19 -7.21 1.69
CA SER A 138 15.42 -7.15 0.44
C SER A 138 16.12 -6.33 -0.63
N GLY A 139 15.78 -6.59 -1.90
CA GLY A 139 16.23 -5.81 -3.06
C GLY A 139 17.70 -5.99 -3.46
N ILE A 140 18.45 -6.90 -2.83
CA ILE A 140 19.84 -7.21 -3.18
C ILE A 140 19.98 -8.69 -3.58
N PRO A 141 20.45 -9.00 -4.81
CA PRO A 141 20.71 -10.38 -5.22
C PRO A 141 21.64 -11.12 -4.27
N GLY A 142 21.24 -12.33 -3.87
CA GLY A 142 22.02 -13.18 -2.96
C GLY A 142 22.05 -12.72 -1.48
N ALA A 143 21.38 -11.62 -1.12
CA ALA A 143 21.22 -11.19 0.28
C ALA A 143 19.90 -11.70 0.92
N GLY A 144 19.05 -12.34 0.13
CA GLY A 144 17.77 -12.93 0.51
C GLY A 144 17.82 -14.45 0.68
N PRO A 145 16.69 -15.09 1.03
CA PRO A 145 16.51 -16.54 0.96
C PRO A 145 16.30 -17.03 -0.50
N CYS A 146 16.87 -16.31 -1.46
CA CYS A 146 16.69 -16.52 -2.90
C CYS A 146 17.98 -17.08 -3.52
N PRO A 147 17.93 -17.63 -4.75
CA PRO A 147 19.12 -17.96 -5.52
C PRO A 147 20.13 -16.80 -5.57
N PRO A 148 21.43 -17.07 -5.75
CA PRO A 148 22.47 -16.03 -5.69
C PRO A 148 22.31 -14.88 -6.71
N THR A 149 21.62 -15.13 -7.82
CA THR A 149 21.34 -14.13 -8.87
C THR A 149 20.07 -13.33 -8.63
N GLU A 150 19.26 -13.70 -7.64
CA GLU A 150 17.93 -13.15 -7.40
C GLU A 150 17.85 -12.35 -6.11
N ALA A 151 17.12 -11.25 -6.15
CA ALA A 151 16.78 -10.43 -4.99
C ALA A 151 15.41 -10.85 -4.43
N ALA A 152 15.27 -10.83 -3.11
CA ALA A 152 13.96 -10.92 -2.47
C ALA A 152 13.27 -9.55 -2.51
N ILE A 153 12.12 -9.46 -3.16
CA ILE A 153 11.28 -8.25 -3.21
C ILE A 153 9.88 -8.57 -2.69
N PHE A 154 9.17 -7.58 -2.16
CA PHE A 154 7.84 -7.82 -1.58
C PHE A 154 6.74 -7.29 -2.48
N PHE A 155 5.84 -8.19 -2.88
CA PHE A 155 4.57 -7.87 -3.51
C PHE A 155 3.45 -8.24 -2.52
N GLY A 156 2.86 -7.24 -1.87
CA GLY A 156 2.02 -7.50 -0.71
C GLY A 156 2.86 -8.04 0.46
N MET A 157 2.30 -8.92 1.28
CA MET A 157 2.90 -9.35 2.56
C MET A 157 3.98 -10.43 2.43
N LYS A 158 4.20 -10.97 1.23
CA LYS A 158 5.16 -12.05 0.97
C LYS A 158 6.27 -11.58 0.05
N HIS A 159 7.45 -12.17 0.24
CA HIS A 159 8.55 -11.95 -0.67
C HIS A 159 8.43 -12.88 -1.89
N THR A 160 8.95 -12.39 -3.01
CA THR A 160 9.14 -13.11 -4.27
C THR A 160 10.60 -12.95 -4.66
N CYS A 161 11.20 -13.99 -5.22
CA CYS A 161 12.56 -13.93 -5.74
C CYS A 161 12.54 -13.51 -7.21
N THR A 162 13.39 -12.56 -7.59
CA THR A 162 13.49 -12.09 -8.97
C THR A 162 14.90 -11.65 -9.35
N GLU A 163 15.26 -11.85 -10.61
CA GLU A 163 16.51 -11.31 -11.20
C GLU A 163 16.38 -9.83 -11.56
N SER A 164 15.15 -9.31 -11.72
CA SER A 164 14.90 -7.91 -12.04
C SER A 164 14.96 -7.03 -10.80
N SER A 165 15.99 -6.19 -10.71
CA SER A 165 16.07 -5.12 -9.73
C SER A 165 15.01 -4.06 -10.03
N PHE A 166 13.85 -4.13 -9.39
CA PHE A 166 12.88 -3.04 -9.38
C PHE A 166 13.41 -1.90 -8.52
N GLY A 167 14.34 -1.12 -9.08
CA GLY A 167 14.75 0.16 -8.51
C GLY A 167 13.68 1.20 -8.82
N CYS A 168 13.10 1.84 -7.80
CA CYS A 168 12.30 3.04 -8.04
C CYS A 168 13.28 4.19 -8.29
N GLY A 169 13.75 4.29 -9.53
CA GLY A 169 14.52 5.43 -10.01
C GLY A 169 13.61 6.63 -10.24
N SER A 170 14.06 7.82 -9.86
CA SER A 170 13.53 9.08 -10.35
C SER A 170 13.62 9.09 -11.88
N GLY A 171 12.53 8.74 -12.56
CA GLY A 171 12.52 8.59 -14.02
C GLY A 171 12.53 7.15 -14.53
N ALA A 172 12.16 6.16 -13.71
CA ALA A 172 11.45 5.02 -14.29
C ALA A 172 10.15 5.58 -14.87
N SER A 173 10.20 6.01 -16.15
CA SER A 173 9.10 5.68 -17.03
C SER A 173 8.81 4.23 -16.71
N ILE A 174 7.62 3.99 -16.13
CA ILE A 174 6.89 2.78 -16.39
C ILE A 174 7.08 2.59 -17.89
N GLY A 175 8.03 1.74 -18.28
CA GLY A 175 7.92 1.11 -19.57
C GLY A 175 6.52 0.55 -19.46
N SER A 176 5.62 1.05 -20.32
CA SER A 176 4.33 0.44 -20.52
C SER A 176 4.60 -1.06 -20.58
N GLY A 177 4.43 -1.75 -19.46
CA GLY A 177 3.67 -2.97 -19.48
C GLY A 177 2.37 -2.46 -20.07
N SER A 178 2.27 -2.63 -21.39
CA SER A 178 1.07 -2.43 -22.14
C SER A 178 -0.05 -2.99 -21.27
N ASN A 179 -0.89 -2.12 -20.70
CA ASN A 179 -2.20 -2.50 -20.19
C ASN A 179 -3.12 -2.83 -21.38
N ASP A 180 -2.55 -3.31 -22.49
CA ASP A 180 -3.26 -3.75 -23.66
C ASP A 180 -3.72 -5.17 -23.32
N CYS A 181 -4.66 -5.26 -22.38
CA CYS A 181 -5.60 -6.36 -22.39
C CYS A 181 -6.21 -6.39 -23.80
N GLU A 182 -6.21 -7.54 -24.47
CA GLU A 182 -6.75 -7.66 -25.84
C GLU A 182 -8.19 -7.14 -25.87
N ASP A 183 -8.61 -6.54 -27.00
CA ASP A 183 -9.94 -5.96 -27.21
C ASP A 183 -11.04 -6.83 -26.59
N GLY A 184 -11.68 -6.35 -25.52
CA GLY A 184 -12.73 -7.07 -24.79
C GLY A 184 -12.36 -7.60 -23.41
N SER A 185 -11.16 -7.30 -22.90
CA SER A 185 -10.74 -7.61 -21.52
C SER A 185 -10.34 -6.35 -20.73
N GLU A 186 -10.65 -6.32 -19.44
CA GLU A 186 -10.38 -5.21 -18.53
C GLU A 186 -9.35 -5.63 -17.46
N PRO A 187 -8.43 -4.73 -17.06
CA PRO A 187 -7.46 -5.04 -16.01
C PRO A 187 -8.13 -5.19 -14.64
N ASP A 188 -7.80 -6.26 -13.93
CA ASP A 188 -8.29 -6.55 -12.57
C ASP A 188 -7.51 -5.77 -11.49
N THR A 189 -8.03 -5.82 -10.26
CA THR A 189 -7.42 -5.14 -9.09
C THR A 189 -6.06 -5.69 -8.65
N PHE A 190 -5.61 -6.83 -9.22
CA PHE A 190 -4.35 -7.50 -8.96
C PHE A 190 -3.36 -7.41 -10.15
N GLY A 191 -3.74 -6.73 -11.24
CA GLY A 191 -2.91 -6.55 -12.44
C GLY A 191 -2.98 -7.68 -13.47
N GLY A 192 -3.97 -8.57 -13.39
CA GLY A 192 -4.36 -9.49 -14.46
C GLY A 192 -5.39 -8.86 -15.42
N CYS A 193 -5.81 -9.57 -16.47
CA CYS A 193 -6.90 -9.16 -17.37
C CYS A 193 -8.10 -10.11 -17.21
N GLU A 194 -9.30 -9.57 -16.95
CA GLU A 194 -10.56 -10.32 -16.88
C GLU A 194 -11.46 -10.00 -18.09
N PRO A 195 -12.27 -10.96 -18.60
CA PRO A 195 -13.18 -10.71 -19.70
C PRO A 195 -14.31 -9.76 -19.29
N ALA A 196 -14.63 -8.75 -20.12
CA ALA A 196 -15.68 -7.78 -19.84
C ALA A 196 -17.06 -8.48 -19.77
N THR A 197 -17.62 -8.60 -18.56
CA THR A 197 -18.99 -9.10 -18.37
C THR A 197 -19.99 -8.03 -18.79
N ASN A 198 -20.62 -8.21 -19.95
CA ASN A 198 -21.78 -7.40 -20.37
C ASN A 198 -22.96 -7.62 -19.40
N ILE A 199 -23.35 -6.58 -18.65
CA ILE A 199 -24.63 -6.47 -17.93
C ILE A 199 -25.31 -5.19 -18.39
#